data_AF-A0A2S1XHG5-F1
#
_entry.id   AF-A0A2S1XHG5-F1
#
_cell.length_a   1.000
_cell.length_b   1.000
_cell.length_c   1.000
_cell.angle_alpha   90.00
_cell.angle_beta   90.00
_cell.angle_gamma   90.00
#
_symmetry.space_group_name_H-M   'P 1'
#
loop_
_entity.id
_entity.type
_entity.pdbx_description
1 polymer ?
#
loop_
_entity_poly.entity_id
_entity_poly.type
_entity_poly.pdbx_seq_one_letter_code
_entity_poly.pdbx_strand_id
1 'polypeptide(L)'
;MPYVPPTQRKTAAATALLANPGPDDANPIFAKVPQADWAKLDYQYTLTIQWPNVAVEGLDPITVRAHVHYKWSGNDWTKIAGNAWISGLNGWSTQTSGAVVAMAPGQPPDQNYHP
;
A
#
# COMPACT_ATOMS: atom_id res chain seq x y z
N MET A 1 6.84 -32.77 1.86
CA MET A 1 7.01 -31.39 2.34
C MET A 1 6.14 -31.21 3.57
N PRO A 2 6.59 -30.49 4.61
CA PRO A 2 5.74 -30.20 5.78
C PRO A 2 4.53 -29.36 5.34
N TYR A 3 3.36 -29.65 5.93
CA TYR A 3 2.13 -28.91 5.66
C TYR A 3 2.24 -27.48 6.17
N VAL A 4 1.98 -26.50 5.30
CA VAL A 4 1.92 -25.08 5.66
C VAL A 4 0.45 -24.60 5.64
N PRO A 5 -0.08 -24.07 6.75
CA PRO A 5 -1.45 -23.59 6.83
C PRO A 5 -1.78 -22.56 5.73
N PRO A 6 -3.03 -22.53 5.21
CA PRO A 6 -3.41 -21.62 4.13
C PRO A 6 -3.12 -20.14 4.40
N THR A 7 -3.44 -19.67 5.61
CA THR A 7 -3.18 -18.27 6.01
C THR A 7 -1.69 -17.94 5.93
N GLN A 8 -0.82 -18.83 6.41
CA GLN A 8 0.63 -18.62 6.37
C GLN A 8 1.18 -18.58 4.94
N ARG A 9 0.62 -19.37 4.02
CA ARG A 9 0.97 -19.31 2.59
C ARG A 9 0.57 -17.97 1.97
N LYS A 10 -0.64 -17.47 2.28
CA LYS A 10 -1.12 -16.17 1.79
C LYS A 10 -0.25 -15.01 2.30
N THR A 11 0.06 -14.99 3.60
CA THR A 11 0.90 -13.93 4.18
C THR A 11 2.33 -13.99 3.66
N ALA A 12 2.88 -15.18 3.43
CA ALA A 12 4.20 -15.35 2.81
C ALA A 12 4.22 -14.79 1.37
N ALA A 13 3.22 -15.13 0.55
CA ALA A 13 3.10 -14.62 -0.82
C ALA A 13 2.96 -13.08 -0.85
N ALA A 14 2.12 -12.50 0.01
CA ALA A 14 1.97 -11.06 0.11
C ALA A 14 3.26 -10.38 0.60
N THR A 15 3.96 -10.97 1.57
CA THR A 15 5.24 -10.43 2.06
C THR A 15 6.30 -10.45 0.97
N ALA A 16 6.40 -11.55 0.20
CA ALA A 16 7.32 -11.66 -0.92
C ALA A 16 7.03 -10.61 -2.01
N LEU A 17 5.75 -10.43 -2.36
CA LEU A 17 5.32 -9.38 -3.28
C LEU A 17 5.70 -7.99 -2.77
N LEU A 18 5.41 -7.66 -1.51
CA LEU A 18 5.72 -6.34 -0.96
C LEU A 18 7.23 -6.07 -0.92
N ALA A 19 8.07 -7.10 -0.76
CA ALA A 19 9.52 -6.94 -0.77
C ALA A 19 10.09 -6.65 -2.18
N ASN A 20 9.49 -7.24 -3.22
CA ASN A 20 9.85 -7.03 -4.61
C ASN A 20 8.58 -6.87 -5.47
N PRO A 21 7.93 -5.71 -5.41
CA PRO A 21 6.65 -5.49 -6.06
C PRO A 21 6.80 -5.51 -7.58
N GLY A 22 6.01 -6.37 -8.23
CA GLY A 22 5.85 -6.36 -9.68
C GLY A 22 4.84 -5.30 -10.15
N PRO A 23 4.44 -5.33 -11.43
CA PRO A 23 3.42 -4.43 -11.97
C PRO A 23 2.13 -4.49 -11.15
N ASP A 24 1.69 -3.33 -10.68
CA ASP A 24 0.43 -3.12 -9.98
C ASP A 24 -0.73 -2.87 -10.95
N ASP A 25 -1.93 -2.78 -10.42
CA ASP A 25 -3.08 -2.26 -11.17
C ASP A 25 -2.81 -0.81 -11.57
N ALA A 26 -2.91 -0.54 -12.88
CA ALA A 26 -2.64 0.76 -13.45
C ALA A 26 -3.59 1.87 -12.98
N ASN A 27 -4.65 1.56 -12.23
CA ASN A 27 -5.62 2.52 -11.70
C ASN A 27 -5.55 2.61 -10.17
N PRO A 28 -4.48 3.18 -9.60
CA PRO A 28 -4.37 3.29 -8.16
C PRO A 28 -5.35 4.36 -7.63
N ILE A 29 -5.82 4.19 -6.39
CA ILE A 29 -6.87 5.04 -5.83
C ILE A 29 -6.24 6.12 -4.95
N PHE A 30 -6.53 7.38 -5.25
CA PHE A 30 -6.13 8.50 -4.39
C PHE A 30 -7.31 9.00 -3.57
N ALA A 31 -7.09 9.13 -2.26
CA ALA A 31 -8.04 9.73 -1.33
C ALA A 31 -7.43 10.97 -0.67
N LYS A 32 -8.19 12.08 -0.71
CA LYS A 32 -7.85 13.31 0.02
C LYS A 32 -8.21 13.16 1.49
N VAL A 33 -7.29 13.56 2.36
CA VAL A 33 -7.59 13.78 3.77
C VAL A 33 -8.18 15.17 3.92
N PRO A 34 -9.31 15.35 4.64
CA PRO A 34 -9.82 16.68 4.95
C PRO A 34 -8.79 17.56 5.67
N GLN A 35 -8.71 18.84 5.32
CA GLN A 35 -7.73 19.78 5.88
C GLN A 35 -7.75 19.83 7.42
N ALA A 36 -8.93 19.70 8.02
CA ALA A 36 -9.11 19.69 9.48
C ALA A 36 -8.43 18.50 10.18
N ASP A 37 -8.08 17.44 9.44
CA ASP A 37 -7.49 16.22 9.98
C ASP A 37 -6.00 16.06 9.64
N TRP A 38 -5.44 16.92 8.77
CA TRP A 38 -4.03 16.87 8.37
C TRP A 38 -3.08 16.86 9.57
N ALA A 39 -3.29 17.77 10.53
CA ALA A 39 -2.42 17.89 11.70
C ALA A 39 -2.48 16.65 12.62
N LYS A 40 -3.59 15.90 12.61
CA LYS A 40 -3.76 14.69 13.42
C LYS A 40 -3.15 13.47 12.74
N LEU A 41 -3.26 13.41 11.42
CA LEU A 41 -2.86 12.27 10.61
C LEU A 41 -1.43 12.39 10.09
N ASP A 42 -0.88 13.60 10.04
CA ASP A 42 0.45 13.94 9.52
C ASP A 42 0.63 13.70 8.00
N TYR A 43 -0.47 13.63 7.25
CA TYR A 43 -0.48 13.52 5.80
C TYR A 43 -1.75 14.11 5.17
N GLN A 44 -1.70 14.45 3.87
CA GLN A 44 -2.80 15.06 3.13
C GLN A 44 -3.45 14.12 2.11
N TYR A 45 -2.72 13.11 1.63
CA TYR A 45 -3.26 12.10 0.71
C TYR A 45 -2.92 10.69 1.13
N THR A 46 -3.79 9.78 0.76
CA THR A 46 -3.52 8.34 0.75
C THR A 46 -3.63 7.85 -0.68
N LEU A 47 -2.59 7.17 -1.15
CA LEU A 47 -2.60 6.37 -2.37
C LEU A 47 -2.76 4.89 -1.99
N THR A 48 -3.76 4.25 -2.54
CA THR A 48 -3.93 2.80 -2.48
C THR A 48 -3.45 2.17 -3.78
N ILE A 49 -2.34 1.46 -3.69
CA ILE A 49 -1.82 0.59 -4.75
C ILE A 49 -2.41 -0.80 -4.54
N GLN A 50 -2.74 -1.50 -5.62
CA GLN A 50 -3.29 -2.85 -5.55
C GLN A 50 -2.66 -3.79 -6.56
N TRP A 51 -2.46 -5.04 -6.13
CA TRP A 51 -2.05 -6.14 -6.99
C TRP A 51 -3.17 -7.19 -7.00
N PRO A 52 -4.01 -7.21 -8.04
CA PRO A 52 -4.96 -8.28 -8.22
C PRO A 52 -4.24 -9.57 -8.65
N ASN A 53 -4.80 -10.72 -8.29
CA ASN A 53 -4.35 -12.05 -8.75
C ASN A 53 -2.92 -12.47 -8.31
N VAL A 54 -2.52 -12.10 -7.09
CA VAL A 54 -1.25 -12.57 -6.52
C VAL A 54 -1.34 -14.08 -6.29
N ALA A 55 -0.50 -14.84 -7.01
CA ALA A 55 -0.50 -16.29 -6.95
C ALA A 55 -0.09 -16.79 -5.56
N VAL A 56 -0.82 -17.78 -5.06
CA VAL A 56 -0.51 -18.48 -3.81
C VAL A 56 -0.53 -19.97 -4.08
N GLU A 57 0.53 -20.67 -3.72
CA GLU A 57 0.66 -22.10 -4.02
C GLU A 57 -0.47 -22.91 -3.40
N GLY A 58 -1.21 -23.64 -4.25
CA GLY A 58 -2.29 -24.53 -3.85
C GLY A 58 -3.48 -23.84 -3.17
N LEU A 59 -3.72 -22.56 -3.48
CA LEU A 59 -4.86 -21.76 -3.02
C LEU A 59 -5.33 -20.82 -4.13
N ASP A 60 -6.53 -20.27 -3.97
CA ASP A 60 -7.00 -19.19 -4.84
C ASP A 60 -6.10 -17.95 -4.72
N PRO A 61 -5.87 -17.22 -5.84
CA PRO A 61 -5.13 -15.97 -5.83
C PRO A 61 -5.71 -14.96 -4.85
N ILE A 62 -4.84 -14.11 -4.31
CA ILE A 62 -5.22 -13.05 -3.37
C ILE A 62 -5.08 -11.68 -4.00
N THR A 63 -5.77 -10.69 -3.45
CA THR A 63 -5.52 -9.27 -3.77
C THR A 63 -4.74 -8.64 -2.63
N VAL A 64 -3.57 -8.11 -2.93
CA VAL A 64 -2.76 -7.36 -1.95
C VAL A 64 -2.96 -5.87 -2.22
N ARG A 65 -3.10 -5.09 -1.16
CA ARG A 65 -3.21 -3.63 -1.22
C ARG A 65 -2.18 -2.99 -0.31
N ALA A 66 -1.70 -1.82 -0.69
CA ALA A 66 -0.76 -1.04 0.11
C ALA A 66 -1.09 0.44 0.06
N HIS A 67 -0.96 1.09 1.21
CA HIS A 67 -1.07 2.54 1.33
C HIS A 67 0.29 3.20 1.26
N VAL A 68 0.36 4.29 0.49
CA VAL A 68 1.43 5.28 0.54
C VAL A 68 0.78 6.62 0.87
N HIS A 69 1.25 7.27 1.91
CA HIS A 69 0.74 8.58 2.34
C HIS A 69 1.62 9.69 1.77
N TYR A 70 1.02 10.82 1.39
CA TYR A 70 1.76 12.00 0.96
C TYR A 70 1.60 13.11 1.99
N LYS A 71 2.75 13.66 2.37
CA LYS A 71 2.86 14.78 3.29
C LYS A 71 3.57 15.96 2.63
N TRP A 72 3.01 17.16 2.70
CA TRP A 72 3.73 18.38 2.34
C TRP A 72 4.73 18.77 3.44
N SER A 73 6.00 18.93 3.08
CA SER A 73 7.08 19.26 4.03
C SER A 73 8.19 20.08 3.36
N GLY A 74 8.55 21.22 3.94
CA GLY A 74 9.74 21.98 3.53
C GLY A 74 9.74 22.49 2.08
N ASN A 75 8.55 22.67 1.48
CA ASN A 75 8.29 23.04 0.07
C ASN A 75 8.27 21.88 -0.93
N ASP A 76 8.21 20.62 -0.49
CA ASP A 76 8.02 19.48 -1.39
C ASP A 76 7.06 18.44 -0.80
N TRP A 77 6.55 17.56 -1.67
CA TRP A 77 5.79 16.39 -1.29
C TRP A 77 6.73 15.26 -0.86
N THR A 78 6.46 14.69 0.31
CA THR A 78 7.18 13.54 0.85
C THR A 78 6.25 12.34 0.89
N LYS A 79 6.79 11.16 0.54
CA LYS A 79 6.08 9.88 0.61
C LYS A 79 6.38 9.19 1.93
N ILE A 80 5.34 8.67 2.58
CA ILE A 80 5.42 7.97 3.85
C ILE A 80 4.78 6.59 3.69
N ALA A 81 5.39 5.58 4.29
CA ALA A 81 4.81 4.25 4.32
C ALA A 81 3.50 4.25 5.13
N GLY A 82 2.43 3.76 4.52
CA GLY A 82 1.20 3.43 5.22
C GLY A 82 1.16 1.97 5.64
N ASN A 83 -0.01 1.36 5.50
CA ASN A 83 -0.23 -0.06 5.77
C ASN A 83 -0.48 -0.84 4.49
N ALA A 84 -0.03 -2.08 4.46
CA ALA A 84 -0.34 -3.07 3.45
C ALA A 84 -1.12 -4.24 4.06
N TRP A 85 -2.04 -4.80 3.29
CA TRP A 85 -2.94 -5.88 3.74
C TRP A 85 -3.38 -6.76 2.57
N ILE A 86 -3.95 -7.91 2.91
CA ILE A 86 -4.60 -8.81 1.95
C ILE A 86 -6.10 -8.56 2.01
N SER A 87 -6.71 -8.27 0.86
CA SER A 87 -8.15 -8.05 0.77
C SER A 87 -8.92 -9.30 1.23
N GLY A 88 -9.87 -9.12 2.15
CA GLY A 88 -10.69 -10.20 2.70
C GLY A 88 -10.00 -11.09 3.74
N LEU A 89 -8.72 -10.86 4.08
CA LEU A 89 -8.04 -11.57 5.16
C LEU A 89 -7.96 -10.68 6.41
N ASN A 90 -8.85 -10.94 7.36
CA ASN A 90 -8.86 -10.21 8.63
C ASN A 90 -7.66 -10.60 9.50
N GLY A 91 -7.14 -9.63 10.25
CA GLY A 91 -6.08 -9.84 11.24
C GLY A 91 -4.65 -9.88 10.69
N TRP A 92 -4.46 -9.62 9.39
CA TRP A 92 -3.13 -9.43 8.82
C TRP A 92 -2.97 -8.06 8.15
N SER A 93 -2.02 -7.29 8.66
CA SER A 93 -1.53 -6.06 8.06
C SER A 93 -0.07 -5.87 8.44
N THR A 94 0.70 -5.25 7.55
CA THR A 94 2.08 -4.87 7.81
C THR A 94 2.32 -3.44 7.33
N GLN A 95 3.43 -2.82 7.75
CA GLN A 95 3.82 -1.54 7.18
C GLN A 95 4.15 -1.71 5.69
N THR A 96 3.72 -0.76 4.85
CA THR A 96 4.09 -0.73 3.43
C THR A 96 5.61 -0.70 3.29
N SER A 97 6.16 -1.53 2.40
CA SER A 97 7.61 -1.64 2.22
C SER A 97 8.20 -0.41 1.53
N GLY A 98 9.51 -0.18 1.72
CA GLY A 98 10.23 0.86 1.00
C GLY A 98 10.20 0.69 -0.52
N ALA A 99 10.17 -0.55 -1.02
CA ALA A 99 10.09 -0.84 -2.45
C ALA A 99 8.76 -0.37 -3.04
N VAL A 100 7.64 -0.58 -2.34
CA VAL A 100 6.32 -0.07 -2.76
C VAL A 100 6.27 1.45 -2.68
N VAL A 101 6.83 2.06 -1.63
CA VAL A 101 6.93 3.53 -1.53
C VAL A 101 7.76 4.11 -2.67
N ALA A 102 8.83 3.42 -3.11
CA ALA A 102 9.66 3.87 -4.22
C ALA A 102 8.92 3.86 -5.56
N MET A 103 8.05 2.87 -5.81
CA MET A 103 7.22 2.78 -7.01
C MET A 103 6.16 3.88 -7.11
N ALA A 104 5.63 4.34 -5.97
CA ALA A 104 4.59 5.36 -5.95
C ALA A 104 5.07 6.66 -6.64
N PRO A 105 4.20 7.37 -7.38
CA PRO A 105 4.52 8.67 -7.98
C PRO A 105 5.15 9.64 -6.97
N GLY A 106 6.05 10.52 -7.41
CA GLY A 106 6.71 11.46 -6.49
C GLY A 106 5.75 12.43 -5.80
N GLN A 107 4.60 12.70 -6.40
CA GLN A 107 3.64 13.71 -5.97
C GLN A 107 2.20 13.18 -6.10
N PRO A 108 1.26 13.66 -5.26
CA PRO A 108 -0.16 13.34 -5.41
C PRO A 108 -0.77 14.05 -6.64
N PRO A 109 -1.96 13.65 -7.10
CA PRO A 109 -2.58 14.17 -8.32
C PRO A 109 -2.92 15.66 -8.26
N ASP A 110 -3.30 16.18 -7.10
CA ASP A 110 -3.52 17.61 -6.90
C ASP A 110 -2.41 18.17 -6.00
N GLN A 111 -1.41 18.72 -6.69
CA GLN A 111 -0.16 19.21 -6.12
C GLN A 111 -0.34 20.45 -5.26
N ASN A 112 -1.43 21.20 -5.42
CA ASN A 112 -1.71 22.45 -4.70
C ASN A 112 -2.53 22.22 -3.42
N TYR A 113 -2.86 20.97 -3.08
CA TYR A 113 -3.63 20.62 -1.88
C TYR A 113 -2.74 20.54 -0.63
N HIS A 114 -2.11 21.65 -0.32
CA HIS A 114 -1.28 21.88 0.85
C HIS A 114 -1.61 23.27 1.43
N PRO A 115 -1.12 23.62 2.63
CA PRO A 115 -1.26 24.97 3.17
C PRO A 115 -0.65 26.05 2.27
#